data_AF-T1BWI5-F1
#
_entry.id   AF-T1BWI5-F1
#
_cell.length_a   1.000
_cell.length_b   1.000
_cell.length_c   1.000
_cell.angle_alpha   90.00
_cell.angle_beta   90.00
_cell.angle_gamma   90.00
#
_symmetry.space_group_name_H-M   'P 1'
#
loop_
_entity.id
_entity.type
_entity.pdbx_description
1 polymer ?
#
loop_
_entity_poly.entity_id
_entity_poly.type
_entity_poly.pdbx_seq_one_letter_code
_entity_poly.pdbx_strand_id
1 'polypeptide(L)' 'MLSLPAMAVVVISANDDPAIVRECIDQGAMSYIPKSATPEQLTRALARVLAGEVFLPRA' A
#
# COMPACT_ATOMS: atom_id res chain seq x y z
N MET A 1 -22.70 12.50 -7.59
CA MET A 1 -22.37 11.06 -7.63
C MET A 1 -20.96 10.94 -7.07
N LEU A 2 -20.80 10.57 -5.80
CA LEU A 2 -19.47 10.28 -5.25
C LEU A 2 -19.01 8.98 -5.93
N SER A 3 -18.13 9.09 -6.92
CA SER A 3 -17.39 7.93 -7.41
C SER A 3 -16.47 7.51 -6.28
N LEU A 4 -16.85 6.47 -5.54
CA LEU A 4 -15.88 5.77 -4.72
C LEU A 4 -14.75 5.37 -5.68
N PRO A 5 -13.47 5.68 -5.39
CA PRO A 5 -12.40 5.07 -6.16
C PRO A 5 -12.65 3.56 -6.16
N ALA A 6 -12.39 2.90 -7.29
CA ALA A 6 -12.37 1.44 -7.31
C ALA A 6 -11.64 0.97 -6.04
N MET A 7 -12.32 0.17 -5.22
CA MET A 7 -11.93 -0.12 -3.83
C MET A 7 -10.41 -0.31 -3.72
N ALA A 8 -9.73 0.58 -2.99
CA ALA A 8 -8.28 0.52 -2.86
C ALA A 8 -7.88 -0.73 -2.07
N VAL A 9 -7.12 -1.62 -2.70
CA VAL A 9 -6.56 -2.82 -2.05
C VAL A 9 -5.13 -2.52 -1.60
N VAL A 10 -4.85 -2.72 -0.31
CA VAL A 10 -3.52 -2.50 0.28
C VAL A 10 -3.04 -3.80 0.92
N VAL A 11 -1.82 -4.21 0.61
CA VAL A 11 -1.19 -5.38 1.24
C VAL A 11 -0.38 -4.91 2.45
N ILE A 12 -0.61 -5.54 3.60
CA ILE A 12 0.16 -5.32 4.83
C ILE A 12 0.84 -6.65 5.19
N SER A 13 2.17 -6.69 5.11
CA SER A 13 2.92 -7.95 5.23
C SER A 13 4.29 -7.75 5.89
N ALA A 14 4.82 -8.81 6.49
CA ALA A 14 6.16 -8.83 7.08
C ALA A 14 7.25 -9.24 6.08
N ASN A 15 6.87 -9.65 4.87
CA ASN A 15 7.80 -9.97 3.80
C ASN A 15 8.32 -8.67 3.17
N ASP A 16 9.63 -8.53 3.03
CA ASP A 16 10.31 -7.37 2.45
C ASP A 16 11.00 -7.68 1.11
N ASP A 17 10.81 -8.89 0.58
CA ASP A 17 11.31 -9.28 -0.74
C ASP A 17 10.72 -8.35 -1.83
N PRO A 18 11.56 -7.57 -2.55
CA PRO A 18 11.11 -6.68 -3.61
C PRO A 18 10.31 -7.37 -4.72
N ALA A 19 10.60 -8.66 -5.00
CA ALA A 19 9.85 -9.43 -6.00
C ALA A 19 8.40 -9.67 -5.56
N ILE A 20 8.19 -9.97 -4.27
CA ILE A 20 6.86 -10.16 -3.70
C ILE A 20 6.09 -8.84 -3.64
N VAL A 21 6.76 -7.75 -3.26
CA VAL A 21 6.15 -6.41 -3.31
C VAL A 21 5.69 -6.11 -4.73
N ARG A 22 6.52 -6.37 -5.75
CA ARG A 22 6.19 -6.14 -7.15
C ARG A 22 5.00 -6.98 -7.62
N GLU A 23 5.01 -8.28 -7.32
CA GLU A 23 3.92 -9.19 -7.67
C GLU A 23 2.58 -8.75 -7.08
N CYS A 24 2.58 -8.30 -5.81
CA CYS A 24 1.37 -7.76 -5.18
C CYS A 24 0.77 -6.58 -5.97
N ILE A 25 1.63 -5.67 -6.44
CA ILE A 25 1.19 -4.51 -7.23
C ILE A 25 0.69 -4.95 -8.61
N ASP A 26 1.39 -5.87 -9.27
CA ASP A 26 1.00 -6.38 -10.59
C ASP A 26 -0.33 -7.15 -10.54
N GLN A 27 -0.68 -7.73 -9.39
CA GLN A 27 -1.98 -8.37 -9.11
C GLN A 27 -3.11 -7.37 -8.73
N GLY A 28 -2.83 -6.07 -8.70
CA GLY A 28 -3.84 -5.03 -8.47
C GLY A 28 -3.87 -4.43 -7.06
N ALA A 29 -2.89 -4.73 -6.20
CA ALA A 29 -2.72 -3.94 -4.98
C ALA A 29 -2.30 -2.50 -5.34
N MET A 30 -2.99 -1.52 -4.78
CA MET A 30 -2.62 -0.11 -4.91
C MET A 30 -1.33 0.21 -4.15
N SER A 31 -1.08 -0.46 -3.03
CA SER A 31 0.07 -0.19 -2.17
C SER A 31 0.47 -1.40 -1.34
N TYR A 32 1.74 -1.39 -0.91
CA TYR A 32 2.32 -2.38 -0.01
C TYR A 32 2.90 -1.66 1.21
N ILE A 33 2.53 -2.08 2.42
CA ILE A 33 2.99 -1.48 3.67
C ILE A 33 3.64 -2.58 4.53
N PRO A 34 4.92 -2.44 4.93
CA PRO A 34 5.54 -3.36 5.86
C PRO A 34 4.80 -3.39 7.20
N LYS A 35 4.59 -4.57 7.80
CA LYS A 35 4.03 -4.71 9.16
C LYS A 35 4.90 -4.06 10.24
N SER A 36 6.19 -3.92 9.96
CA SER A 36 7.16 -3.21 10.82
C SER A 36 7.02 -1.69 10.76
N ALA A 37 6.16 -1.15 9.89
CA ALA A 37 5.90 0.28 9.82
C ALA A 37 5.41 0.79 11.19
N THR A 38 5.97 1.92 11.63
CA THR A 38 5.48 2.58 12.85
C THR A 38 4.03 3.05 12.65
N PRO A 39 3.28 3.30 13.73
CA PRO A 39 1.93 3.87 13.64
C PRO A 39 1.88 5.12 12.76
N GLU A 40 2.85 6.04 12.88
CA GLU A 40 2.92 7.26 12.07
C GLU A 40 3.17 6.95 10.58
N GLN A 41 4.03 5.97 10.28
CA GLN A 41 4.28 5.53 8.91
C GLN A 41 3.03 4.91 8.28
N LEU A 42 2.31 4.08 9.04
CA LEU A 42 1.05 3.49 8.62
C LEU A 42 -0.01 4.56 8.34
N THR A 43 -0.21 5.51 9.26
CA THR A 43 -1.15 6.64 9.07
C THR A 43 -0.82 7.44 7.82
N ARG A 44 0.45 7.76 7.59
CA ARG A 44 0.88 8.48 6.38
C ARG A 44 0.66 7.67 5.11
N ALA A 45 0.94 6.36 5.13
CA ALA A 45 0.71 5.49 3.99
C ALA A 45 -0.77 5.39 3.64
N LEU A 46 -1.64 5.21 4.64
CA LEU A 46 -3.10 5.17 4.46
C LEU A 46 -3.66 6.50 3.96
N ALA A 47 -3.16 7.64 4.45
CA ALA A 47 -3.57 8.95 3.95
C ALA A 47 -3.27 9.12 2.45
N ARG A 48 -2.14 8.59 1.98
CA ARG A 48 -1.77 8.58 0.56
C ARG A 48 -2.69 7.67 -0.26
N VAL A 49 -2.94 6.45 0.23
CA VAL A 49 -3.89 5.52 -0.42
C VAL A 49 -5.28 6.15 -0.57
N LEU A 50 -5.79 6.80 0.48
CA LEU A 50 -7.09 7.48 0.45
C LEU A 50 -7.12 8.67 -0.51
N ALA A 51 -5.98 9.29 -0.81
CA ALA A 51 -5.82 10.31 -1.84
C ALA A 51 -5.66 9.73 -3.26
N GLY A 52 -5.67 8.40 -3.42
CA GLY A 52 -5.43 7.72 -4.69
C GLY A 52 -3.95 7.62 -5.06
N GLU A 53 -3.05 7.82 -4.11
CA GLU A 53 -1.60 7.73 -4.32
C GLU A 53 -1.03 6.36 -3.92
N VAL A 54 0.04 5.96 -4.62
CA VAL A 54 0.78 4.74 -4.32
C VAL A 54 1.81 4.96 -3.20
N PHE A 55 1.82 4.07 -2.21
CA PHE A 55 2.88 3.90 -1.22
C PHE A 55 3.59 2.56 -1.43
N LEU A 56 4.92 2.59 -1.48
CA LEU A 56 5.79 1.42 -1.49
C LEU A 56 6.89 1.61 -0.43
N PRO A 57 7.35 0.52 0.21
CA PRO A 57 8.52 0.58 1.07
C PRO A 57 9.74 1.05 0.27
N ARG A 58 10.63 1.80 0.92
CA ARG A 58 11.97 2.03 0.38
C ARG A 58 12.77 0.77 0.64
N ALA A 59 13.43 0.24 -0.40
CA ALA A 59 14.40 -0.84 -0.26
C ALA A 59 15.52 -0.47 0.71
#